data_AF-A0A445AQ94-F1
#
_entry.id   AF-A0A445AQ94-F1
#
_cell.length_a   1.000
_cell.length_b   1.000
_cell.length_c   1.000
_cell.angle_alpha   90.00
_cell.angle_beta   90.00
_cell.angle_gamma   90.00
#
_symmetry.space_group_name_H-M   'P 1'
#
loop_
_entity.id
_entity.type
_entity.pdbx_description
1 polymer ?
#
loop_
_entity_poly.entity_id
_entity_poly.type
_entity_poly.pdbx_seq_one_letter_code
_entity_poly.pdbx_strand_id
1 'polypeptide(L)'
;MLGLLGSDFEKFSICEESWRKITTKDKVYNKCVKQIFHFDEDSEGTIKKNILESMGKSWKETRLRLYNAYFEPTFTTEQNIENRPWESIESIGDGSLTIAPKLR
;
A
#
# COMPACT_ATOMS: atom_id res chain seq x y z
N MET A 1 -1.64 6.25 -12.52
CA MET A 1 -2.10 6.99 -11.34
C MET A 1 -2.76 6.10 -10.29
N LEU A 2 -3.91 5.46 -10.56
CA LEU A 2 -4.56 4.58 -9.56
C LEU A 2 -3.69 3.40 -9.13
N GLY A 3 -2.91 2.84 -10.05
CA GLY A 3 -1.97 1.77 -9.71
C GLY A 3 -0.89 2.22 -8.72
N LEU A 4 -0.34 3.42 -8.90
CA LEU A 4 0.62 4.01 -7.96
C LEU A 4 0.00 4.21 -6.58
N LEU A 5 -1.24 4.72 -6.53
CA LEU A 5 -1.95 4.92 -5.28
C LEU A 5 -2.27 3.57 -4.58
N GLY A 6 -2.62 2.54 -5.35
CA GLY A 6 -2.83 1.19 -4.82
C GLY A 6 -1.56 0.48 -4.34
N SER A 7 -0.39 0.88 -4.86
CA SER A 7 0.92 0.37 -4.44
C SER A 7 1.53 1.08 -3.24
N ASP A 8 0.92 2.18 -2.78
CA ASP A 8 1.37 2.97 -1.65
C ASP A 8 1.10 2.23 -0.32
N PHE A 9 2.16 1.68 0.27
CA PHE A 9 2.08 0.84 1.47
C PHE A 9 2.02 1.65 2.77
N GLU A 10 2.34 2.96 2.75
CA GLU A 10 2.02 3.86 3.87
C GLU A 10 0.50 3.96 4.05
N LYS A 11 -0.21 3.95 2.91
CA LYS A 11 -1.68 3.99 2.89
C LYS A 11 -2.31 2.61 3.00
N PHE A 12 -1.64 1.57 2.50
CA PHE A 12 -2.14 0.19 2.41
C PHE A 12 -1.13 -0.83 2.93
N SER A 13 -1.24 -1.16 4.22
CA SER A 13 -0.35 -2.14 4.86
C SER A 13 -0.23 -3.44 4.07
N ILE A 14 1.01 -3.86 3.82
CA ILE A 14 1.36 -5.14 3.19
C ILE A 14 1.26 -6.31 4.17
N CYS A 15 1.16 -6.03 5.47
CA CYS A 15 0.95 -7.01 6.53
C CYS A 15 -0.44 -7.64 6.44
N GLU A 16 -1.39 -6.96 5.79
CA GLU A 16 -2.73 -7.48 5.57
C GLU A 16 -2.73 -8.56 4.50
N GLU A 17 -3.33 -9.70 4.82
CA GLU A 17 -3.43 -10.83 3.91
C GLU A 17 -4.52 -10.63 2.84
N SER A 18 -5.43 -9.69 3.05
CA SER A 18 -6.57 -9.48 2.17
C SER A 18 -6.91 -8.01 2.00
N TRP A 19 -7.11 -7.60 0.74
CA TRP A 19 -7.62 -6.27 0.39
C TRP A 19 -8.95 -5.96 1.10
N ARG A 20 -9.73 -6.99 1.44
CA ARG A 20 -10.98 -6.83 2.18
C ARG A 20 -10.75 -6.34 3.62
N LYS A 21 -9.65 -6.76 4.27
CA LYS A 21 -9.29 -6.39 5.64
C LYS A 21 -8.74 -4.96 5.76
N ILE A 22 -8.23 -4.39 4.67
CA ILE A 22 -7.77 -3.00 4.64
C ILE A 22 -8.94 -2.05 4.95
N THR A 23 -8.87 -1.31 6.06
CA THR A 23 -9.94 -0.38 6.48
C THR A 23 -9.72 1.04 5.98
N THR A 24 -8.52 1.37 5.49
CA THR A 24 -8.12 2.72 5.07
C THR A 24 -8.56 3.09 3.65
N LYS A 25 -8.96 2.11 2.83
CA LYS A 25 -9.31 2.29 1.40
C LYS A 25 -10.41 3.31 1.14
N ASP A 26 -11.44 3.36 1.96
CA ASP A 26 -12.49 4.38 1.84
C ASP A 26 -11.97 5.79 2.15
N LYS A 27 -11.07 5.93 3.13
CA LYS A 27 -10.43 7.21 3.45
C LYS A 27 -9.53 7.68 2.32
N VAL A 28 -8.75 6.77 1.72
CA VAL A 28 -7.87 7.08 0.58
C VAL A 28 -8.69 7.49 -0.65
N TYR A 29 -9.82 6.82 -0.91
CA TYR A 29 -10.73 7.21 -1.96
C TYR A 29 -11.26 8.64 -1.75
N ASN A 30 -11.83 8.93 -0.58
CA ASN A 30 -12.42 10.23 -0.30
C ASN A 30 -11.39 11.37 -0.23
N LYS A 31 -10.18 11.11 0.30
CA LYS A 31 -9.15 12.14 0.49
C LYS A 31 -8.26 12.31 -0.73
N CYS A 32 -7.82 11.23 -1.37
CA CYS A 32 -6.82 11.30 -2.45
C CYS A 32 -7.50 11.23 -3.82
N VAL A 33 -8.34 10.21 -4.05
CA VAL A 33 -8.94 9.99 -5.38
C VAL A 33 -9.85 11.14 -5.76
N LYS A 34 -10.77 11.54 -4.87
CA LYS A 34 -11.68 12.67 -5.13
C LYS A 34 -10.97 14.03 -5.27
N GLN A 35 -9.79 14.20 -4.70
CA GLN A 35 -9.01 15.44 -4.86
C GLN A 35 -8.28 15.48 -6.20
N ILE A 36 -7.80 14.33 -6.68
CA ILE A 36 -7.03 14.24 -7.92
C ILE A 36 -7.96 14.17 -9.14
N PHE A 37 -9.07 13.45 -9.03
CA PHE A 37 -10.00 13.23 -10.11
C PHE A 37 -11.32 13.97 -9.83
N HIS A 38 -11.74 14.78 -10.79
CA HIS A 38 -13.06 15.40 -10.78
C HIS A 38 -13.99 14.52 -11.61
N PHE A 39 -14.96 13.89 -10.95
CA PHE A 39 -15.98 13.04 -11.57
C PHE A 39 -17.26 13.11 -10.73
N ASP A 40 -18.41 12.97 -11.40
CA ASP A 40 -19.68 12.85 -10.71
C ASP A 40 -19.80 11.46 -10.09
N GLU A 41 -20.22 11.40 -8.83
CA GLU A 41 -20.52 10.12 -8.21
C GLU A 41 -21.78 9.53 -8.83
N ASP A 42 -21.70 8.25 -9.16
CA ASP A 42 -22.86 7.50 -9.58
C ASP A 42 -23.68 7.07 -8.36
N SER A 43 -25.00 7.12 -8.47
CA SER A 43 -25.92 6.78 -7.37
C SER A 43 -25.78 5.32 -6.89
N GLU A 44 -25.20 4.45 -7.72
CA GLU A 44 -24.99 3.03 -7.41
C GLU A 44 -23.62 2.77 -6.74
N GLY A 45 -22.70 3.74 -6.76
CA GLY A 45 -21.35 3.60 -6.23
C GLY A 45 -20.45 2.66 -7.06
N THR A 46 -20.83 2.35 -8.29
CA THR A 46 -20.09 1.55 -9.26
C THR A 46 -18.74 2.18 -9.59
N ILE A 47 -18.66 3.51 -9.73
CA ILE A 47 -17.40 4.22 -9.99
C ILE A 47 -16.44 4.01 -8.82
N LYS A 48 -16.92 4.23 -7.60
CA LYS A 48 -16.14 4.00 -6.38
C LYS A 48 -15.66 2.55 -6.31
N LYS A 49 -16.56 1.59 -6.53
CA LYS A 49 -16.24 0.16 -6.51
C LYS A 49 -15.15 -0.20 -7.51
N ASN A 50 -15.27 0.25 -8.76
CA ASN A 50 -14.30 -0.03 -9.82
C ASN A 50 -12.93 0.56 -9.50
N ILE A 51 -12.88 1.78 -8.95
CA ILE A 51 -11.63 2.42 -8.54
C ILE A 51 -10.97 1.64 -7.38
N LEU A 52 -11.74 1.28 -6.35
CA LEU A 52 -11.24 0.48 -5.22
C LEU A 52 -10.76 -0.92 -5.68
N GLU A 53 -11.43 -1.53 -6.64
CA GLU A 53 -11.00 -2.81 -7.24
C GLU A 53 -9.68 -2.66 -8.01
N SER A 54 -9.53 -1.58 -8.78
CA SER A 54 -8.29 -1.28 -9.51
C SER A 54 -7.11 -1.09 -8.55
N MET A 55 -7.28 -0.27 -7.50
CA MET A 55 -6.25 -0.09 -6.47
C MET A 55 -5.94 -1.40 -5.74
N GLY A 56 -6.96 -2.20 -5.46
CA GLY A 56 -6.77 -3.51 -4.82
C GLY A 56 -5.99 -4.50 -5.66
N LYS A 57 -6.09 -4.45 -6.99
CA LYS A 57 -5.26 -5.25 -7.91
C LYS A 57 -3.79 -4.84 -7.80
N SER A 58 -3.51 -3.54 -7.85
CA SER A 58 -2.14 -3.03 -7.73
C SER A 58 -1.52 -3.28 -6.36
N TRP A 59 -2.30 -3.16 -5.29
CA TRP A 59 -1.86 -3.54 -3.94
C TRP A 59 -1.44 -5.02 -3.88
N LYS A 60 -2.27 -5.94 -4.41
CA LYS A 60 -1.94 -7.38 -4.44
C LYS A 60 -0.69 -7.67 -5.24
N GLU A 61 -0.56 -7.05 -6.42
CA GLU A 61 0.61 -7.25 -7.29
C GLU A 61 1.88 -6.76 -6.59
N THR A 62 1.83 -5.59 -5.97
CA THR A 62 2.96 -5.00 -5.24
C THR A 62 3.32 -5.85 -4.04
N ARG A 63 2.34 -6.26 -3.23
CA ARG A 63 2.57 -7.16 -2.10
C ARG A 63 3.20 -8.48 -2.53
N LEU A 64 2.76 -9.07 -3.64
CA LEU A 64 3.33 -10.30 -4.19
C LEU A 64 4.78 -10.10 -4.66
N ARG A 65 5.07 -8.99 -5.34
CA ARG A 65 6.44 -8.65 -5.75
C ARG A 65 7.37 -8.49 -4.54
N LEU A 66 6.91 -7.79 -3.49
CA LEU A 66 7.66 -7.62 -2.26
C LEU A 66 7.84 -8.96 -1.53
N TYR A 67 6.79 -9.79 -1.45
CA TYR A 67 6.93 -11.14 -0.92
C TYR A 67 8.04 -11.90 -1.66
N ASN A 68 8.01 -11.93 -3.00
CA ASN A 68 9.04 -12.63 -3.78
C ASN A 68 10.45 -12.03 -3.65
N ALA A 69 10.56 -10.73 -3.40
CA ALA A 69 11.85 -10.04 -3.31
C ALA A 69 12.52 -10.17 -1.93
N TYR A 70 11.73 -10.35 -0.86
CA TYR A 70 12.23 -10.31 0.53
C TYR A 70 11.96 -11.60 1.32
N PHE A 71 11.11 -12.49 0.82
CA PHE A 71 10.87 -13.78 1.47
C PHE A 71 12.05 -14.72 1.21
N GLU A 72 12.69 -15.16 2.29
CA GLU A 72 13.76 -16.15 2.25
C GLU A 72 13.24 -17.48 2.81
N PRO A 73 13.17 -18.55 1.98
CA PRO A 73 12.63 -19.85 2.41
C PRO A 73 13.40 -20.51 3.56
N THR A 74 14.66 -20.10 3.78
CA THR A 74 15.55 -20.62 4.81
C THR A 74 15.41 -19.90 6.15
N PHE A 75 14.69 -18.78 6.19
CA PHE A 75 14.47 -17.98 7.40
C PHE A 75 13.27 -18.49 8.20
N THR A 76 13.31 -18.30 9.53
CA THR A 76 12.12 -18.52 10.36
C THR A 76 11.04 -17.48 10.06
N THR A 77 9.82 -17.70 10.55
CA THR A 77 8.71 -16.75 10.39
C THR A 77 9.06 -15.38 10.99
N GLU A 78 9.66 -15.33 12.18
CA GLU A 78 10.08 -14.07 12.81
C GLU A 78 11.14 -13.35 11.97
N GLN A 79 12.13 -14.08 11.47
CA GLN A 79 13.20 -13.51 10.62
C GLN A 79 12.65 -12.97 9.30
N ASN A 80 11.68 -13.64 8.69
CA ASN A 80 11.00 -13.13 7.49
C ASN A 80 10.10 -11.92 7.79
N ILE A 81 9.59 -11.78 9.02
CA ILE A 81 8.86 -10.57 9.45
C ILE A 81 9.84 -9.40 9.63
N GLU A 82 11.02 -9.64 10.21
CA GLU A 82 12.09 -8.63 10.32
C GLU A 82 12.69 -8.26 8.96
N ASN A 83 12.79 -9.22 8.03
CA ASN A 83 13.32 -8.99 6.69
C ASN A 83 12.32 -8.30 5.75
N ARG A 84 11.14 -7.90 6.24
CA ARG A 84 10.18 -7.14 5.44
C ARG A 84 10.86 -5.89 4.87
N PRO A 85 10.44 -5.43 3.69
CA PRO A 85 10.72 -4.08 3.24
C PRO A 85 10.00 -3.11 4.17
N TRP A 86 10.63 -2.83 5.30
CA TRP A 86 10.60 -1.50 5.86
C TRP A 86 11.26 -0.65 4.80
N GLU A 87 10.46 -0.05 3.91
CA GLU A 87 10.93 1.19 3.31
C GLU A 87 11.17 2.10 4.50
N SER A 88 12.45 2.33 4.80
CA SER A 88 12.85 3.06 5.99
C SER A 88 12.36 4.49 5.93
N ILE A 89 11.17 4.70 6.44
CA ILE A 89 10.71 6.02 6.83
C ILE A 89 10.96 6.12 8.33
N GLU A 90 12.21 6.39 8.67
CA GLU A 90 12.45 7.05 9.95
C GLU A 90 11.77 8.41 9.86
N SER A 91 10.60 8.54 10.49
CA SER A 91 10.03 9.82 10.83
C SER A 91 11.02 10.49 11.79
N ILE A 92 11.95 11.28 11.26
CA ILE A 92 12.63 12.27 12.08
C ILE A 92 11.51 13.16 12.62
N GLY A 93 11.51 13.42 13.93
CA GLY A 93 10.43 14.13 14.63
C GLY A 93 10.12 15.56 14.14
N ASP A 94 10.75 16.00 13.04
CA ASP A 94 10.57 17.26 12.35
C ASP A 94 9.70 17.16 11.07
N GLY A 95 9.27 15.96 10.68
CA GLY A 95 8.39 15.74 9.53
C GLY A 95 9.09 15.70 8.17
N SER A 96 10.43 15.62 8.12
CA SER A 96 11.17 15.38 6.88
C SER A 96 11.42 13.88 6.64
N LEU A 97 11.23 13.44 5.39
CA LEU A 97 11.48 12.08 4.94
C LEU A 97 12.89 11.99 4.33
N THR A 98 13.80 11.24 4.94
CA THR A 98 15.13 10.95 4.36
C THR A 98 15.32 9.46 4.13
N ILE A 99 15.86 9.11 2.96
CA ILE A 99 16.18 7.72 2.59
C ILE A 99 17.51 7.32 3.22
N ALA A 100 17.49 6.39 4.17
CA ALA A 100 18.71 5.79 4.71
C ALA A 100 19.08 4.51 3.93
N PRO A 101 20.32 4.37 3.42
CA PRO A 101 20.76 3.12 2.80
C PRO A 101 21.02 2.05 3.86
N LYS A 102 20.65 0.79 3.57
CA LYS A 102 21.06 -0.36 4.39
C LYS A 102 22.60 -0.43 4.42
N LEU A 103 23.19 -0.29 5.60
CA LEU A 103 24.57 -0.70 5.87
C LEU A 103 24.61 -2.23 5.83
N ARG A 104 25.43 -2.76 4.92
CA ARG A 104 25.67 -4.18 4.73
C ARG A 104 26.80 -4.66 5.63
#